data_AF-A0A1I0GVF1-F1
#
_entry.id   AF-A0A1I0GVF1-F1
#
_cell.length_a   1.000
_cell.length_b   1.000
_cell.length_c   1.000
_cell.angle_alpha   90.00
_cell.angle_beta   90.00
_cell.angle_gamma   90.00
#
_symmetry.space_group_name_H-M   'P 1'
#
loop_
_entity.id
_entity.type
_entity.pdbx_description
1 polymer ?
#
loop_
_entity_poly.entity_id
_entity_poly.type
_entity_poly.pdbx_seq_one_letter_code
_entity_poly.pdbx_strand_id
1 'polypeptide(L)'
;MKQNLPSRNKGAEQMEEQIRQALSRQAETVRVSSQDSQRMIRSVHRKIEEENRMRKWSAKKIVVVAAAVCVFGTITAVAAGKIAGIASYSSWNDAVYQYSKVADMEKEVGFEAKIPEAFANGYGFTSALPGSQESRDAEGNVVETIRDMTVNYKKNGMADISLIAAPAKLDDAPLTGDSTFTHGDCTLYFSVRENLFVPPDYQVSEEEQALSDAGKLNIGYGTSEVQRNRSQTIYWEDGGVFYTIISFDNTMTAEEFAGMAGEIIDLK
;
A
#
# COMPACT_ATOMS: atom_id res chain seq x y z
N MET A 1 -5.50 -52.82 26.44
CA MET A 1 -5.49 -52.19 25.11
C MET A 1 -4.74 -50.87 25.22
N LYS A 2 -3.56 -50.76 24.61
CA LYS A 2 -2.79 -49.51 24.48
C LYS A 2 -2.71 -49.21 22.98
N GLN A 3 -3.24 -48.08 22.53
CA GLN A 3 -3.07 -47.58 21.16
C GLN A 3 -1.89 -46.60 21.12
N ASN A 4 -0.97 -46.83 20.17
CA ASN A 4 0.21 -46.02 19.89
C ASN A 4 -0.16 -44.75 19.12
N LEU A 5 0.40 -43.59 19.53
CA LEU A 5 0.44 -42.37 18.73
C LEU A 5 1.46 -42.50 17.57
N PRO A 6 1.23 -41.88 16.40
CA PRO A 6 2.18 -41.91 15.29
C PRO A 6 3.41 -41.02 15.56
N SER A 7 4.58 -41.53 15.20
CA SER A 7 5.87 -40.87 15.34
C SER A 7 6.00 -39.64 14.45
N ARG A 8 6.40 -38.51 15.06
CA ARG A 8 6.82 -37.26 14.40
C ARG A 8 7.91 -37.55 13.36
N ASN A 9 7.73 -37.03 12.14
CA ASN A 9 8.60 -37.30 10.99
C ASN A 9 9.93 -36.53 11.10
N LYS A 10 10.91 -37.12 11.80
CA LYS A 10 12.24 -36.56 12.09
C LYS A 10 13.02 -36.05 10.87
N GLY A 11 12.71 -36.53 9.67
CA GLY A 11 13.37 -36.11 8.43
C GLY A 11 13.00 -34.70 7.97
N ALA A 12 11.76 -34.25 8.22
CA ALA A 12 11.30 -32.91 7.85
C ALA A 12 11.90 -31.83 8.76
N GLU A 13 11.94 -32.10 10.08
CA GLU A 13 12.55 -31.20 11.06
C GLU A 13 14.08 -31.07 10.83
N GLN A 14 14.75 -32.15 10.39
CA GLN A 14 16.17 -32.08 10.00
C GLN A 14 16.42 -31.28 8.72
N MET A 15 15.51 -31.35 7.75
CA MET A 15 15.61 -30.58 6.50
C MET A 15 15.42 -29.09 6.75
N GLU A 16 14.41 -28.71 7.56
CA GLU A 16 14.17 -27.31 7.93
C GLU A 16 15.34 -26.71 8.70
N GLU A 17 15.93 -27.47 9.63
CA GLU A 17 17.08 -26.99 10.40
C GLU A 17 18.31 -26.81 9.51
N GLN A 18 18.52 -27.69 8.52
CA GLN A 18 19.59 -27.53 7.53
C GLN A 18 19.37 -26.31 6.63
N ILE A 19 18.14 -26.05 6.21
CA ILE A 19 17.78 -24.86 5.41
C ILE A 19 18.01 -23.59 6.24
N ARG A 20 17.57 -23.58 7.51
CA ARG A 20 17.72 -22.45 8.42
C ARG A 20 19.20 -22.13 8.70
N GLN A 21 20.02 -23.16 8.91
CA GLN A 21 21.46 -23.00 9.10
C GLN A 21 22.17 -22.54 7.82
N ALA A 22 21.77 -23.05 6.64
CA ALA A 22 22.33 -22.61 5.37
C ALA A 22 22.01 -21.13 5.06
N LEU A 23 20.76 -20.71 5.30
CA LEU A 23 20.31 -19.33 5.13
C LEU A 23 21.00 -18.38 6.12
N SER A 24 21.12 -18.78 7.39
CA SER A 24 21.82 -17.97 8.41
C SER A 24 23.30 -17.82 8.08
N ARG A 25 23.95 -18.88 7.59
CA ARG A 25 25.36 -18.86 7.19
C ARG A 25 25.60 -18.02 5.93
N GLN A 26 24.66 -17.99 4.99
CA GLN A 26 24.73 -17.06 3.85
C GLN A 26 24.47 -15.61 4.28
N ALA A 27 23.53 -15.37 5.18
CA ALA A 27 23.25 -14.03 5.69
C ALA A 27 24.46 -13.43 6.45
N GLU A 28 25.22 -14.24 7.19
CA GLU A 28 26.45 -13.80 7.87
C GLU A 28 27.59 -13.43 6.90
N THR A 29 27.61 -14.02 5.69
CA THR A 29 28.57 -13.63 4.63
C THR A 29 28.17 -12.36 3.89
N VAL A 30 26.91 -11.93 3.99
CA VAL A 30 26.42 -10.66 3.45
C VAL A 30 26.43 -9.60 4.56
N ARG A 31 27.62 -9.33 5.11
CA ARG A 31 27.84 -8.09 5.87
C ARG A 31 28.08 -6.96 4.88
N VAL A 32 27.01 -6.29 4.47
CA VAL A 32 27.13 -5.02 3.75
C VAL A 32 27.68 -4.00 4.73
N SER A 33 28.96 -3.63 4.58
CA SER A 33 29.55 -2.58 5.39
C SER A 33 28.88 -1.24 5.05
N SER A 34 28.87 -0.29 5.98
CA SER A 34 28.37 1.07 5.71
C SER A 34 29.07 1.74 4.52
N GLN A 35 30.30 1.33 4.21
CA GLN A 35 31.04 1.76 3.03
C GLN A 35 30.52 1.15 1.73
N ASP A 36 30.01 -0.09 1.75
CA ASP A 36 29.41 -0.75 0.58
C ASP A 36 28.02 -0.20 0.27
N SER A 37 27.22 0.12 1.31
CA SER A 37 25.96 0.86 1.13
C SER A 37 26.20 2.24 0.52
N GLN A 38 27.22 2.97 0.98
CA GLN A 38 27.57 4.25 0.38
C GLN A 38 28.11 4.13 -1.05
N ARG A 39 28.79 3.03 -1.40
CA ARG A 39 29.23 2.76 -2.78
C ARG A 39 28.05 2.42 -3.69
N MET A 40 27.05 1.70 -3.21
CA MET A 40 25.80 1.46 -3.95
C MET A 40 24.98 2.74 -4.11
N ILE A 41 24.83 3.54 -3.04
CA ILE A 41 24.14 4.84 -3.12
C ILE A 41 24.87 5.77 -4.09
N ARG A 42 26.21 5.81 -4.06
CA ARG A 42 27.01 6.59 -5.02
C ARG A 42 26.95 6.04 -6.45
N SER A 43 26.83 4.73 -6.64
CA SER A 43 26.71 4.15 -7.99
C SER A 43 25.33 4.40 -8.60
N VAL A 44 24.29 4.42 -7.78
CA VAL A 44 22.92 4.85 -8.15
C VAL A 44 22.92 6.34 -8.48
N HIS A 45 23.48 7.20 -7.62
CA HIS A 45 23.61 8.63 -7.92
C HIS A 45 24.44 8.91 -9.18
N ARG A 46 25.53 8.17 -9.41
CA ARG A 46 26.37 8.31 -10.61
C ARG A 46 25.63 7.91 -11.88
N LYS A 47 24.84 6.83 -11.86
CA LYS A 47 23.99 6.43 -13.01
C LYS A 47 22.93 7.49 -13.31
N ILE A 48 22.30 8.03 -12.26
CA ILE A 48 21.34 9.15 -12.37
C ILE A 48 22.01 10.40 -12.96
N GLU A 49 23.26 10.67 -12.60
CA GLU A 49 24.02 11.84 -13.08
C GLU A 49 24.53 11.68 -14.52
N GLU A 50 24.98 10.47 -14.89
CA GLU A 50 25.41 10.13 -16.26
C GLU A 50 24.23 10.16 -17.25
N GLU A 51 23.05 9.67 -16.86
CA GLU A 51 21.81 9.83 -17.65
C GLU A 51 21.36 11.29 -17.75
N ASN A 52 21.48 12.06 -16.66
CA ASN A 52 21.22 13.51 -16.69
C ASN A 52 22.18 14.27 -17.59
N ARG A 53 23.44 13.82 -17.74
CA ARG A 53 24.42 14.44 -18.63
C ARG A 53 24.11 14.18 -20.11
N MET A 54 23.55 13.01 -20.42
CA MET A 54 23.08 12.64 -21.76
C MET A 54 21.76 13.37 -22.13
N ARG A 55 20.92 13.70 -21.14
CA ARG A 55 19.67 14.49 -21.32
C ARG A 55 19.87 15.99 -21.55
N LYS A 56 21.09 16.53 -21.44
CA LYS A 56 21.37 17.97 -21.64
C LYS A 56 21.16 18.47 -23.08
N TRP A 57 20.81 17.63 -24.05
CA TRP A 57 20.61 18.05 -25.44
C TRP A 57 19.16 18.17 -25.92
N SER A 58 18.15 17.80 -25.13
CA SER A 58 16.74 18.08 -25.45
C SER A 58 15.95 18.48 -24.21
N ALA A 59 16.01 19.78 -23.92
CA ALA A 59 15.23 20.39 -22.86
C ALA A 59 13.72 20.24 -23.15
N LYS A 60 12.99 19.60 -22.23
CA LYS A 60 11.87 20.22 -21.50
C LYS A 60 11.36 19.26 -20.40
N LYS A 61 11.82 19.57 -19.18
CA LYS A 61 11.16 19.42 -17.87
C LYS A 61 10.17 18.26 -17.69
N ILE A 62 10.63 17.14 -17.13
CA ILE A 62 9.96 16.41 -16.04
C ILE A 62 11.07 15.78 -15.18
N VAL A 63 11.16 16.22 -13.93
CA VAL A 63 11.97 15.56 -12.89
C VAL A 63 11.09 14.44 -12.34
N VAL A 64 11.28 13.24 -12.88
CA VAL A 64 10.65 12.04 -12.31
C VAL A 64 11.42 11.70 -11.04
N VAL A 65 10.82 12.00 -9.89
CA VAL A 65 11.22 11.39 -8.63
C VAL A 65 10.56 10.01 -8.61
N ALA A 66 11.36 8.95 -8.58
CA ALA A 66 10.86 7.58 -8.47
C ALA A 66 10.30 7.34 -7.05
N ALA A 67 9.04 7.74 -6.85
CA ALA A 67 8.16 7.27 -5.77
C ALA A 67 6.97 6.59 -6.45
N ALA A 68 6.48 5.47 -5.90
CA ALA A 68 5.30 4.81 -6.43
C ALA A 68 4.07 5.72 -6.18
N VAL A 69 3.54 6.33 -7.24
CA VAL A 69 2.33 7.15 -7.17
C VAL A 69 1.15 6.21 -7.41
N CYS A 70 0.40 5.89 -6.35
CA CYS A 70 -0.82 5.09 -6.44
C CYS A 70 -2.03 5.99 -6.16
N VAL A 71 -2.86 6.23 -7.18
CA VAL A 71 -4.12 6.97 -7.03
C VAL A 71 -5.22 5.97 -6.69
N PHE A 72 -5.75 6.02 -5.47
CA PHE A 72 -6.95 5.27 -5.08
C PHE A 72 -8.07 6.24 -4.73
N GLY A 73 -9.12 6.24 -5.54
CA GLY A 73 -10.29 7.09 -5.35
C GLY A 73 -10.83 7.55 -6.70
N THR A 74 -12.15 7.54 -6.84
CA THR A 74 -12.82 8.18 -7.98
C THR A 74 -12.57 9.69 -7.88
N ILE A 75 -11.58 10.21 -8.60
CA ILE A 75 -11.52 11.66 -8.89
C ILE A 75 -12.64 11.95 -9.90
N THR A 76 -13.89 11.79 -9.47
CA THR A 76 -15.06 12.14 -10.26
C THR A 76 -15.22 13.64 -10.17
N ALA A 77 -15.00 14.28 -11.31
CA ALA A 77 -15.11 15.71 -11.57
C ALA A 77 -13.93 16.55 -11.10
N VAL A 78 -13.14 16.95 -12.11
CA VAL A 78 -12.47 18.26 -12.18
C VAL A 78 -13.55 19.35 -12.10
N ALA A 79 -14.18 19.50 -10.95
CA ALA A 79 -15.06 20.60 -10.62
C ALA A 79 -14.46 21.27 -9.39
N ALA A 80 -13.80 22.40 -9.63
CA ALA A 80 -13.07 23.25 -8.68
C ALA A 80 -11.59 22.88 -8.35
N GLY A 81 -10.85 22.35 -9.32
CA GLY A 81 -9.50 22.84 -9.67
C GLY A 81 -8.44 23.04 -8.60
N LYS A 82 -8.23 22.11 -7.66
CA LYS A 82 -7.03 22.14 -6.79
C LYS A 82 -6.19 20.87 -6.80
N ILE A 83 -6.78 19.69 -6.97
CA ILE A 83 -6.05 18.42 -6.86
C ILE A 83 -6.19 17.65 -8.16
N ALA A 84 -5.05 17.30 -8.75
CA ALA A 84 -4.90 16.51 -9.96
C ALA A 84 -4.25 15.13 -9.70
N GLY A 85 -3.72 14.89 -8.49
CA GLY A 85 -3.18 13.60 -8.11
C GLY A 85 -2.82 13.51 -6.64
N ILE A 86 -2.58 12.27 -6.17
CA ILE A 86 -2.11 11.97 -4.83
C ILE A 86 -0.79 11.20 -4.94
N ALA A 87 0.23 11.61 -4.20
CA ALA A 87 1.48 10.88 -4.05
C ALA A 87 1.60 10.34 -2.62
N SER A 88 1.95 9.07 -2.48
CA SER A 88 2.09 8.42 -1.17
C SER A 88 3.53 8.01 -0.92
N TYR A 89 3.95 8.10 0.33
CA TYR A 89 5.33 7.87 0.75
C TYR A 89 5.36 7.01 2.00
N SER A 90 6.14 5.94 1.96
CA SER A 90 6.45 5.13 3.12
C SER A 90 7.77 4.40 2.92
N SER A 91 8.32 3.88 4.02
CA SER A 91 9.62 3.23 4.04
C SER A 91 9.55 1.94 4.85
N TRP A 92 9.96 0.83 4.24
CA TRP A 92 10.06 -0.45 4.95
C TRP A 92 11.13 -0.46 6.05
N ASN A 93 12.06 0.50 6.05
CA ASN A 93 13.00 0.67 7.16
C ASN A 93 12.30 1.10 8.45
N ASP A 94 11.13 1.74 8.34
CA ASP A 94 10.33 2.25 9.45
C ASP A 94 9.19 1.29 9.83
N ALA A 95 9.15 0.10 9.21
CA ALA A 95 8.12 -0.88 9.47
C ALA A 95 8.24 -1.54 10.86
N VAL A 96 7.11 -1.66 11.54
CA VAL A 96 6.96 -2.44 12.77
C VAL A 96 6.33 -3.80 12.46
N TYR A 97 6.94 -4.88 12.95
CA TYR A 97 6.49 -6.26 12.70
C TYR A 97 5.84 -6.93 13.92
N GLN A 98 5.83 -6.24 15.06
CA GLN A 98 5.17 -6.70 16.27
C GLN A 98 3.96 -5.82 16.51
N TYR A 99 2.78 -6.44 16.68
CA TYR A 99 1.54 -5.70 16.89
C TYR A 99 1.60 -4.79 18.14
N SER A 100 2.30 -5.22 19.18
CA SER A 100 2.55 -4.41 20.39
C SER A 100 3.28 -3.08 20.15
N LYS A 101 3.85 -2.87 18.96
CA LYS A 101 4.53 -1.64 18.54
C LYS A 101 3.66 -0.68 17.72
N VAL A 102 2.44 -1.06 17.39
CA VAL A 102 1.49 -0.17 16.68
C VAL A 102 1.19 1.08 17.51
N ALA A 103 0.98 0.96 18.82
CA ALA A 103 0.74 2.11 19.70
C ALA A 103 1.93 3.09 19.81
N ASP A 104 3.17 2.62 19.57
CA ASP A 104 4.33 3.51 19.51
C ASP A 104 4.33 4.28 18.17
N MET A 105 3.92 3.63 17.07
CA MET A 105 3.76 4.24 15.75
C MET A 105 2.62 5.28 15.72
N GLU A 106 1.49 5.02 16.36
CA GLU A 106 0.37 5.97 16.50
C GLU A 106 0.82 7.29 17.14
N LYS A 107 1.64 7.21 18.18
CA LYS A 107 2.24 8.39 18.83
C LYS A 107 3.20 9.14 17.90
N GLU A 108 3.91 8.44 17.02
CA GLU A 108 4.81 9.04 16.05
C GLU A 108 4.04 9.78 14.95
N VAL A 109 2.97 9.18 14.42
CA VAL A 109 2.15 9.81 13.37
C VAL A 109 1.22 10.89 13.92
N GLY A 110 0.91 10.85 15.22
CA GLY A 110 0.16 11.89 15.93
C GLY A 110 -1.36 11.68 15.97
N PHE A 111 -1.84 10.47 15.68
CA PHE A 111 -3.26 10.10 15.83
C PHE A 111 -3.40 8.61 16.13
N GLU A 112 -4.51 8.24 16.77
CA GLU A 112 -4.87 6.85 17.08
C GLU A 112 -5.87 6.33 16.05
N ALA A 113 -5.78 5.04 15.72
CA ALA A 113 -6.68 4.37 14.80
C ALA A 113 -7.10 3.00 15.34
N LYS A 114 -8.33 2.60 15.02
CA LYS A 114 -8.83 1.26 15.34
C LYS A 114 -8.16 0.25 14.42
N ILE A 115 -7.18 -0.49 14.96
CA ILE A 115 -6.38 -1.46 14.20
C ILE A 115 -6.54 -2.82 14.88
N PRO A 116 -7.21 -3.83 14.29
CA PRO A 116 -7.27 -5.16 14.86
C PRO A 116 -5.94 -5.90 14.69
N GLU A 117 -5.57 -6.78 15.62
CA GLU A 117 -4.43 -7.71 15.45
C GLU A 117 -4.77 -8.83 14.44
N ALA A 118 -6.04 -9.24 14.41
CA ALA A 118 -6.55 -10.22 13.46
C ALA A 118 -8.04 -9.98 13.20
N PHE A 119 -8.47 -10.31 11.99
CA PHE A 119 -9.87 -10.33 11.59
C PHE A 119 -10.47 -11.72 11.78
N ALA A 120 -11.77 -11.78 12.05
CA ALA A 120 -12.50 -13.04 12.28
C ALA A 120 -12.46 -13.97 11.06
N ASN A 121 -12.35 -13.42 9.85
CA ASN A 121 -12.21 -14.18 8.61
C ASN A 121 -10.81 -14.78 8.39
N GLY A 122 -9.87 -14.58 9.32
CA GLY A 122 -8.56 -15.25 9.37
C GLY A 122 -7.38 -14.46 8.81
N TYR A 123 -7.55 -13.18 8.46
CA TYR A 123 -6.42 -12.29 8.18
C TYR A 123 -5.73 -11.89 9.47
N GLY A 124 -4.42 -12.14 9.57
CA GLY A 124 -3.61 -11.76 10.73
C GLY A 124 -2.64 -10.63 10.39
N PHE A 125 -2.38 -9.77 11.36
CA PHE A 125 -1.40 -8.70 11.29
C PHE A 125 -0.02 -9.25 10.90
N THR A 126 0.69 -8.53 10.04
CA THR A 126 2.07 -8.88 9.65
C THR A 126 3.05 -7.73 9.78
N SER A 127 2.61 -6.50 9.49
CA SER A 127 3.42 -5.30 9.65
C SER A 127 2.54 -4.08 9.70
N ALA A 128 3.05 -3.01 10.29
CA ALA A 128 2.54 -1.67 10.06
C ALA A 128 3.70 -0.74 9.73
N LEU A 129 3.42 0.36 9.05
CA LEU A 129 4.41 1.37 8.69
C LEU A 129 3.75 2.75 8.73
N PRO A 130 4.46 3.75 9.28
CA PRO A 130 4.06 5.13 9.14
C PRO A 130 4.26 5.58 7.69
N GLY A 131 3.45 6.53 7.25
CA GLY A 131 3.57 7.11 5.92
C GLY A 131 3.07 8.55 5.85
N SER A 132 2.99 9.04 4.63
CA SER A 132 2.38 10.33 4.32
C SER A 132 1.83 10.33 2.92
N GLN A 133 0.78 11.12 2.72
CA GLN A 133 0.16 11.36 1.43
C GLN A 133 0.22 12.85 1.11
N GLU A 134 0.44 13.18 -0.14
CA GLU A 134 0.44 14.54 -0.66
C GLU A 134 -0.60 14.66 -1.77
N SER A 135 -1.53 15.61 -1.65
CA SER A 135 -2.33 16.03 -2.79
C SER A 135 -1.53 17.03 -3.63
N ARG A 136 -1.63 16.90 -4.96
CA ARG A 136 -0.88 17.72 -5.91
C ARG A 136 -1.79 18.37 -6.93
N ASP A 137 -1.51 19.60 -7.32
CA ASP A 137 -2.20 20.30 -8.40
C ASP A 137 -1.75 19.80 -9.79
N ALA A 138 -2.34 20.35 -10.86
CA ALA A 138 -2.03 19.97 -12.24
C ALA A 138 -0.58 20.32 -12.65
N GLU A 139 0.02 21.30 -11.98
CA GLU A 139 1.40 21.72 -12.14
C GLU A 139 2.37 20.87 -11.31
N GLY A 140 1.87 19.96 -10.47
CA GLY A 140 2.62 19.05 -9.62
C GLY A 140 3.06 19.66 -8.28
N ASN A 141 2.58 20.84 -7.92
CA ASN A 141 2.85 21.46 -6.61
C ASN A 141 2.05 20.74 -5.52
N VAL A 142 2.64 20.63 -4.33
CA VAL A 142 1.96 20.08 -3.15
C VAL A 142 0.91 21.08 -2.66
N VAL A 143 -0.33 20.61 -2.56
CA VAL A 143 -1.47 21.38 -2.03
C VAL A 143 -1.64 21.10 -0.54
N GLU A 144 -1.60 19.82 -0.16
CA GLU A 144 -1.71 19.37 1.22
C GLU A 144 -0.85 18.13 1.45
N THR A 145 -0.37 17.97 2.69
CA THR A 145 0.32 16.77 3.15
C THR A 145 -0.33 16.27 4.42
N ILE A 146 -0.69 14.98 4.45
CA ILE A 146 -1.20 14.32 5.65
C ILE A 146 -0.30 13.14 6.02
N ARG A 147 -0.20 12.86 7.32
CA ARG A 147 0.42 11.62 7.82
C ARG A 147 -0.63 10.51 7.79
N ASP A 148 -0.20 9.31 7.47
CA ASP A 148 -1.04 8.12 7.49
C ASP A 148 -0.31 6.94 8.14
N MET A 149 -1.03 5.85 8.31
CA MET A 149 -0.47 4.55 8.68
C MET A 149 -1.01 3.50 7.71
N THR A 150 -0.14 2.59 7.30
CA THR A 150 -0.54 1.38 6.56
C THR A 150 -0.27 0.15 7.41
N VAL A 151 -1.29 -0.69 7.59
CA VAL A 151 -1.21 -1.96 8.32
C VAL A 151 -1.51 -3.10 7.37
N ASN A 152 -0.59 -4.06 7.27
CA ASN A 152 -0.66 -5.16 6.33
C ASN A 152 -1.07 -6.46 7.02
N TYR A 153 -1.99 -7.18 6.40
CA TYR A 153 -2.49 -8.45 6.89
C TYR A 153 -2.37 -9.54 5.83
N LYS A 154 -2.17 -10.77 6.30
CA LYS A 154 -2.10 -11.96 5.43
C LYS A 154 -3.02 -13.05 5.91
N LYS A 155 -3.51 -13.82 4.95
CA LYS A 155 -4.24 -15.08 5.16
C LYS A 155 -3.70 -16.09 4.16
N ASN A 156 -3.36 -17.29 4.64
CA ASN A 156 -2.75 -18.30 3.79
C ASN A 156 -3.64 -18.64 2.58
N GLY A 157 -3.07 -18.63 1.38
CA GLY A 157 -3.78 -18.90 0.13
C GLY A 157 -4.70 -17.78 -0.36
N MET A 158 -4.66 -16.60 0.27
CA MET A 158 -5.43 -15.42 -0.13
C MET A 158 -4.49 -14.26 -0.45
N ALA A 159 -4.94 -13.33 -1.29
CA ALA A 159 -4.20 -12.09 -1.54
C ALA A 159 -4.10 -11.26 -0.25
N ASP A 160 -2.96 -10.61 -0.05
CA ASP A 160 -2.72 -9.73 1.10
C ASP A 160 -3.69 -8.54 1.09
N ILE A 161 -3.98 -7.99 2.28
CA ILE A 161 -4.76 -6.76 2.41
C ILE A 161 -3.97 -5.71 3.18
N SER A 162 -4.25 -4.45 2.88
CA SER A 162 -3.74 -3.31 3.64
C SER A 162 -4.91 -2.50 4.19
N LEU A 163 -4.87 -2.19 5.48
CA LEU A 163 -5.66 -1.16 6.13
C LEU A 163 -4.85 0.13 6.14
N ILE A 164 -5.38 1.18 5.54
CA ILE A 164 -4.80 2.52 5.57
C ILE A 164 -5.70 3.37 6.47
N ALA A 165 -5.09 4.07 7.42
CA ALA A 165 -5.77 5.01 8.29
C ALA A 165 -5.12 6.39 8.16
N ALA A 166 -5.94 7.42 8.05
CA ALA A 166 -5.50 8.81 7.95
C ALA A 166 -6.48 9.72 8.71
N PRO A 167 -6.05 10.90 9.22
CA PRO A 167 -6.93 11.80 9.96
C PRO A 167 -7.98 12.51 9.06
N ALA A 168 -7.81 12.46 7.75
CA ALA A 168 -8.76 12.99 6.78
C ALA A 168 -8.50 12.38 5.40
N LYS A 169 -9.48 12.51 4.51
CA LYS A 169 -9.27 12.35 3.06
C LYS A 169 -8.55 13.58 2.50
N LEU A 170 -7.76 13.37 1.45
CA LEU A 170 -6.96 14.43 0.81
C LEU A 170 -7.74 15.33 -0.15
N ASP A 171 -8.98 14.98 -0.48
CA ASP A 171 -9.82 15.78 -1.38
C ASP A 171 -11.21 15.99 -0.80
N ASP A 172 -11.92 17.00 -1.32
CA ASP A 172 -13.28 17.33 -0.90
C ASP A 172 -14.36 16.53 -1.67
N ALA A 173 -13.97 15.58 -2.53
CA ALA A 173 -14.94 14.83 -3.33
C ALA A 173 -15.85 13.97 -2.44
N PRO A 174 -17.17 13.92 -2.71
CA PRO A 174 -18.04 13.02 -2.00
C PRO A 174 -17.57 11.58 -2.13
N LEU A 175 -17.62 10.82 -1.03
CA LEU A 175 -17.39 9.38 -1.09
C LEU A 175 -18.49 8.75 -1.93
N THR A 176 -18.11 7.97 -2.93
CA THR A 176 -19.01 7.20 -3.78
C THR A 176 -18.52 5.77 -3.84
N GLY A 177 -19.35 4.79 -4.17
CA GLY A 177 -18.90 3.41 -4.35
C GLY A 177 -19.77 2.69 -5.37
N ASP A 178 -19.28 1.57 -5.90
CA ASP A 178 -20.08 0.69 -6.75
C ASP A 178 -21.20 0.03 -5.94
N SER A 179 -20.92 -0.22 -4.66
CA SER A 179 -21.88 -0.69 -3.65
C SER A 179 -21.73 0.12 -2.37
N THR A 180 -22.82 0.21 -1.61
CA THR A 180 -22.84 0.87 -0.30
C THR A 180 -23.39 -0.08 0.77
N PHE A 181 -22.82 0.00 1.96
CA PHE A 181 -23.24 -0.75 3.13
C PHE A 181 -23.34 0.20 4.33
N THR A 182 -24.00 -0.26 5.39
CA THR A 182 -24.12 0.48 6.65
C THR A 182 -23.72 -0.42 7.81
N HIS A 183 -22.95 0.10 8.76
CA HIS A 183 -22.65 -0.58 10.01
C HIS A 183 -22.65 0.45 11.15
N GLY A 184 -23.58 0.31 12.09
CA GLY A 184 -23.87 1.38 13.05
C GLY A 184 -24.27 2.68 12.33
N ASP A 185 -23.64 3.78 12.71
CA ASP A 185 -23.84 5.10 12.08
C ASP A 185 -22.89 5.36 10.89
N CYS A 186 -22.01 4.40 10.56
CA CYS A 186 -21.05 4.52 9.47
C CYS A 186 -21.66 4.05 8.14
N THR A 187 -21.40 4.82 7.08
CA THR A 187 -21.65 4.41 5.69
C THR A 187 -20.35 3.93 5.07
N LEU A 188 -20.37 2.72 4.50
CA LEU A 188 -19.22 2.08 3.87
C LEU A 188 -19.40 2.11 2.35
N TYR A 189 -18.34 2.47 1.63
CA TYR A 189 -18.36 2.57 0.17
C TYR A 189 -17.37 1.57 -0.41
N PHE A 190 -17.88 0.58 -1.14
CA PHE A 190 -17.06 -0.44 -1.79
C PHE A 190 -16.91 -0.15 -3.28
N SER A 191 -15.69 -0.25 -3.77
CA SER A 191 -15.32 0.04 -5.16
C SER A 191 -14.38 -1.03 -5.71
N VAL A 192 -14.58 -1.35 -6.99
CA VAL A 192 -13.71 -2.21 -7.77
C VAL A 192 -13.14 -1.41 -8.93
N ARG A 193 -11.82 -1.35 -9.05
CA ARG A 193 -11.16 -0.64 -10.14
C ARG A 193 -10.11 -1.52 -10.80
N GLU A 194 -10.01 -1.40 -12.11
CA GLU A 194 -8.84 -1.90 -12.83
C GLU A 194 -7.66 -0.96 -12.53
N ASN A 195 -6.46 -1.52 -12.38
CA ASN A 195 -5.25 -0.72 -12.23
C ASN A 195 -4.25 -1.08 -13.32
N LEU A 196 -3.52 -0.06 -13.75
CA LEU A 196 -2.39 -0.14 -14.65
C LEU A 196 -1.20 0.53 -13.96
N PHE A 197 -0.26 -0.27 -13.49
CA PHE A 197 0.99 0.22 -12.92
C PHE A 197 2.08 0.17 -13.99
N VAL A 198 2.76 1.29 -14.21
CA VAL A 198 3.65 1.45 -15.36
C VAL A 198 4.99 2.11 -15.01
N PRO A 199 6.03 1.89 -15.84
CA PRO A 199 7.26 2.64 -15.79
C PRO A 199 7.06 4.15 -15.94
N PRO A 200 7.97 4.98 -15.39
CA PRO A 200 7.82 6.44 -15.46
C PRO A 200 7.84 7.05 -16.86
N ASP A 201 8.35 6.32 -17.86
CA ASP A 201 8.41 6.75 -19.27
C ASP A 201 7.28 6.17 -20.14
N TYR A 202 6.36 5.39 -19.53
CA TYR A 202 5.23 4.81 -20.22
C TYR A 202 4.30 5.87 -20.82
N GLN A 203 3.85 5.63 -22.05
CA GLN A 203 2.91 6.48 -22.76
C GLN A 203 1.52 5.87 -22.67
N VAL A 204 0.63 6.51 -21.91
CA VAL A 204 -0.78 6.13 -21.79
C VAL A 204 -1.46 6.28 -23.15
N SER A 205 -2.14 5.24 -23.59
CA SER A 205 -2.92 5.26 -24.84
C SER A 205 -4.22 6.08 -24.67
N GLU A 206 -4.81 6.52 -25.79
CA GLU A 206 -6.09 7.23 -25.77
C GLU A 206 -7.21 6.40 -25.11
N GLU A 207 -7.20 5.08 -25.28
CA GLU A 207 -8.16 4.16 -24.66
C GLU A 207 -7.98 4.09 -23.14
N GLU A 208 -6.74 3.95 -22.67
CA GLU A 208 -6.43 3.93 -21.23
C GLU A 208 -6.76 5.28 -20.57
N GLN A 209 -6.48 6.39 -21.25
CA GLN A 209 -6.85 7.72 -20.78
C GLN A 209 -8.37 7.84 -20.67
N ALA A 210 -9.13 7.39 -21.68
CA ALA A 210 -10.59 7.43 -21.64
C ALA A 210 -11.18 6.58 -20.50
N LEU A 211 -10.57 5.42 -20.20
CA LEU A 211 -10.97 4.60 -19.04
C LEU A 211 -10.63 5.29 -17.71
N SER A 212 -9.50 6.00 -17.65
CA SER A 212 -9.09 6.75 -16.46
C SER A 212 -10.00 7.95 -16.20
N ASP A 213 -10.29 8.74 -17.25
CA ASP A 213 -11.22 9.87 -17.20
C ASP A 213 -12.64 9.43 -16.81
N ALA A 214 -13.04 8.22 -17.19
CA ALA A 214 -14.30 7.61 -16.78
C ALA A 214 -14.29 7.02 -15.36
N GLY A 215 -13.16 7.11 -14.63
CA GLY A 215 -12.99 6.56 -13.28
C GLY A 215 -12.97 5.03 -13.22
N LYS A 216 -12.70 4.35 -14.34
CA LYS A 216 -12.71 2.87 -14.47
C LYS A 216 -11.30 2.26 -14.39
N LEU A 217 -10.27 3.04 -14.69
CA LEU A 217 -8.86 2.63 -14.66
C LEU A 217 -8.05 3.59 -13.80
N ASN A 218 -7.42 3.06 -12.75
CA ASN A 218 -6.38 3.80 -12.03
C ASN A 218 -5.05 3.57 -12.74
N ILE A 219 -4.29 4.64 -12.96
CA ILE A 219 -2.96 4.56 -13.57
C ILE A 219 -1.95 4.99 -12.52
N GLY A 220 -1.05 4.09 -12.16
CA GLY A 220 0.03 4.35 -11.19
C GLY A 220 1.39 4.31 -11.88
N TYR A 221 2.26 5.27 -11.59
CA TYR A 221 3.60 5.32 -12.14
C TYR A 221 4.64 4.94 -11.09
N GLY A 222 5.65 4.16 -11.51
CA GLY A 222 6.82 3.86 -10.68
C GLY A 222 7.25 2.40 -10.65
N THR A 223 6.51 1.49 -11.30
CA THR A 223 6.94 0.08 -11.43
C THR A 223 8.01 -0.06 -12.51
N SER A 224 8.85 -1.09 -12.43
CA SER A 224 9.84 -1.36 -13.48
C SER A 224 9.23 -1.94 -14.76
N GLU A 225 8.01 -2.48 -14.65
CA GLU A 225 7.30 -3.16 -15.72
C GLU A 225 5.82 -2.78 -15.69
N VAL A 226 5.15 -2.95 -16.83
CA VAL A 226 3.70 -2.76 -16.94
C VAL A 226 3.00 -3.90 -16.22
N GLN A 227 2.14 -3.57 -15.26
CA GLN A 227 1.37 -4.53 -14.47
C GLN A 227 -0.10 -4.14 -14.51
N ARG A 228 -0.96 -5.15 -14.69
CA ARG A 228 -2.42 -5.00 -14.61
C ARG A 228 -2.95 -5.89 -13.52
N ASN A 229 -3.79 -5.32 -12.68
CA ASN A 229 -4.50 -6.04 -11.62
C ASN A 229 -5.82 -5.32 -11.33
N ARG A 230 -6.64 -5.95 -10.50
CA ARG A 230 -7.90 -5.39 -10.05
C ARG A 230 -7.81 -5.09 -8.56
N SER A 231 -8.09 -3.85 -8.16
CA SER A 231 -8.20 -3.49 -6.75
C SER A 231 -9.65 -3.59 -6.28
N GLN A 232 -9.84 -4.13 -5.09
CA GLN A 232 -11.05 -4.02 -4.30
C GLN A 232 -10.76 -3.12 -3.10
N THR A 233 -11.57 -2.09 -2.93
CA THR A 233 -11.37 -1.07 -1.90
C THR A 233 -12.68 -0.84 -1.17
N ILE A 234 -12.64 -0.75 0.17
CA ILE A 234 -13.74 -0.22 0.96
C ILE A 234 -13.22 0.92 1.84
N TYR A 235 -13.94 2.03 1.88
CA TYR A 235 -13.60 3.18 2.72
C TYR A 235 -14.81 3.70 3.49
N TRP A 236 -14.51 4.29 4.64
CA TRP A 236 -15.47 4.90 5.54
C TRP A 236 -14.76 5.90 6.46
N GLU A 237 -15.55 6.73 7.12
CA GLU A 237 -15.09 7.62 8.18
C GLU A 237 -15.67 7.12 9.51
N ASP A 238 -14.83 7.02 10.53
CA ASP A 238 -15.23 6.69 11.90
C ASP A 238 -14.33 7.43 12.90
N GLY A 239 -14.93 8.10 13.88
CA GLY A 239 -14.18 8.79 14.94
C GLY A 239 -13.20 9.87 14.48
N GLY A 240 -13.41 10.48 13.31
CA GLY A 240 -12.47 11.45 12.73
C GLY A 240 -11.26 10.82 12.05
N VAL A 241 -11.30 9.52 11.75
CA VAL A 241 -10.30 8.81 10.96
C VAL A 241 -10.95 8.31 9.67
N PHE A 242 -10.29 8.57 8.55
CA PHE A 242 -10.63 8.00 7.26
C PHE A 242 -9.90 6.66 7.10
N TYR A 243 -10.68 5.59 6.98
CA TYR A 243 -10.17 4.24 6.82
C TYR A 243 -10.34 3.75 5.39
N THR A 244 -9.38 2.96 4.94
CA THR A 244 -9.44 2.25 3.67
C THR A 244 -8.89 0.85 3.84
N ILE A 245 -9.68 -0.19 3.52
CA ILE A 245 -9.13 -1.53 3.29
C ILE A 245 -8.99 -1.70 1.79
N ILE A 246 -7.79 -2.06 1.33
CA ILE A 246 -7.48 -2.34 -0.06
C ILE A 246 -6.82 -3.71 -0.22
N SER A 247 -7.16 -4.38 -1.31
CA SER A 247 -6.48 -5.59 -1.76
C SER A 247 -6.46 -5.63 -3.29
N PHE A 248 -5.50 -6.39 -3.84
CA PHE A 248 -5.38 -6.60 -5.29
C PHE A 248 -5.64 -8.07 -5.61
N ASP A 249 -6.46 -8.31 -6.62
CA ASP A 249 -6.83 -9.62 -7.13
C ASP A 249 -7.35 -10.57 -6.03
N ASN A 250 -8.09 -10.02 -5.05
CA ASN A 250 -8.68 -10.79 -3.97
C ASN A 250 -9.97 -11.48 -4.42
N THR A 251 -10.26 -12.64 -3.86
CA THR A 251 -11.50 -13.37 -4.14
C THR A 251 -12.64 -13.02 -3.18
N MET A 252 -12.39 -12.17 -2.17
CA MET A 252 -13.40 -11.73 -1.21
C MET A 252 -14.53 -10.93 -1.86
N THR A 253 -15.75 -11.13 -1.36
CA THR A 253 -16.94 -10.36 -1.79
C THR A 253 -16.99 -8.99 -1.12
N ALA A 254 -17.84 -8.10 -1.66
CA ALA A 254 -18.06 -6.78 -1.08
C ALA A 254 -18.59 -6.86 0.37
N GLU A 255 -19.43 -7.86 0.67
CA GLU A 255 -19.95 -8.14 2.02
C GLU A 255 -18.84 -8.59 2.98
N GLU A 256 -17.86 -9.37 2.51
CA GLU A 256 -16.71 -9.76 3.34
C GLU A 256 -15.84 -8.54 3.68
N PHE A 257 -15.59 -7.64 2.72
CA PHE A 257 -14.92 -6.35 2.99
C PHE A 257 -15.73 -5.49 3.98
N ALA A 258 -17.05 -5.42 3.82
CA ALA A 258 -17.93 -4.69 4.74
C ALA A 258 -17.92 -5.30 6.15
N GLY A 259 -17.86 -6.63 6.26
CA GLY A 259 -17.71 -7.33 7.53
C GLY A 259 -16.41 -6.96 8.25
N MET A 260 -15.29 -6.90 7.52
CA MET A 260 -14.00 -6.47 8.08
C MET A 260 -14.02 -5.01 8.54
N ALA A 261 -14.65 -4.11 7.77
CA ALA A 261 -14.85 -2.73 8.19
C ALA A 261 -15.73 -2.63 9.45
N GLY A 262 -16.78 -3.45 9.54
CA GLY A 262 -17.64 -3.56 10.73
C GLY A 262 -16.86 -4.00 11.98
N GLU A 263 -15.98 -5.00 11.84
CA GLU A 263 -15.10 -5.43 12.94
C GLU A 263 -14.24 -4.27 13.46
N ILE A 264 -13.72 -3.42 12.57
CA ILE A 264 -12.95 -2.23 12.96
C ILE A 264 -13.82 -1.20 13.67
N ILE A 265 -15.02 -0.90 13.16
CA ILE A 265 -15.95 0.07 13.76
C ILE A 265 -16.32 -0.35 15.19
N ASP A 266 -16.50 -1.65 15.42
CA ASP A 266 -16.88 -2.21 16.72
C ASP A 266 -15.71 -2.26 17.74
N LEU A 267 -14.47 -2.02 17.31
CA LEU A 267 -13.33 -1.87 18.23
C LEU A 267 -13.51 -0.63 19.12
N LYS A 268 -13.05 -0.76 20.36
CA LYS A 268 -13.16 0.27 21.41
C LYS A 268 -11.82 0.91 21.70
#